data_AF-A0ABD5SRD8-F1
#
_entry.id   AF-A0ABD5SRD8-F1
#
_cell.length_a   1.000
_cell.length_b   1.000
_cell.length_c   1.000
_cell.angle_alpha   90.00
_cell.angle_beta   90.00
_cell.angle_gamma   90.00
#
_symmetry.space_group_name_H-M   'P 1'
#
loop_
_entity.id
_entity.type
_entity.pdbx_description
1 polymer ?
#
loop_
_entity_poly.entity_id
_entity_poly.type
_entity_poly.pdbx_seq_one_letter_code
_entity_poly.pdbx_strand_id
1 'polypeptide(L)'
;MEYERTDVVVDRLELLRAYGYGLCMGAADALPGVSGGTVALLLGFYGRLIAAVTALTPQRAIAVLRGYHPDRRARARESLLEMDLQFLVPLGVGMVTSVVLIADIVSSLAESHPVAMFGFFTGLIAASAIALGRSLEFASPAHVGAAVVGATLAL
;
A
#
# COMPACT_ATOMS: atom_id res chain seq x y z
N MET A 1 -13.72 -20.82 -36.94
CA MET A 1 -14.09 -19.94 -35.80
C MET A 1 -13.07 -20.22 -34.71
N GLU A 2 -11.91 -19.58 -34.85
CA GLU A 2 -10.74 -19.72 -33.99
C GLU A 2 -11.03 -18.96 -32.70
N TYR A 3 -11.49 -19.66 -31.66
CA TYR A 3 -11.49 -19.08 -30.32
C TYR A 3 -10.07 -19.27 -29.78
N GLU A 4 -9.22 -18.30 -30.12
CA GLU A 4 -7.85 -18.19 -29.64
C GLU A 4 -7.92 -18.12 -28.10
N ARG A 5 -7.67 -19.27 -27.49
CA ARG A 5 -7.64 -19.48 -26.05
C ARG A 5 -6.46 -18.68 -25.53
N THR A 6 -6.70 -17.44 -25.10
CA THR A 6 -5.71 -16.62 -24.40
C THR A 6 -5.45 -17.30 -23.06
N ASP A 7 -4.42 -18.14 -23.04
CA ASP A 7 -3.89 -18.73 -21.83
C ASP A 7 -3.61 -17.61 -20.83
N VAL A 8 -4.11 -17.77 -19.60
CA VAL A 8 -3.75 -16.89 -18.48
C VAL A 8 -2.33 -17.26 -18.06
N VAL A 9 -1.36 -17.00 -18.92
CA VAL A 9 0.04 -17.09 -18.55
C VAL A 9 0.35 -15.78 -17.83
N VAL A 10 0.15 -15.79 -16.51
CA VAL A 10 0.67 -14.71 -15.67
C VAL A 10 2.17 -14.71 -15.85
N ASP A 11 2.69 -13.61 -16.40
CA ASP A 11 4.13 -13.46 -16.57
C ASP A 11 4.79 -13.52 -15.18
N ARG A 12 5.77 -14.42 -15.02
CA ARG A 12 6.50 -14.57 -13.74
C ARG A 12 7.16 -13.26 -13.34
N LEU A 13 7.57 -12.46 -14.34
CA LEU A 13 8.15 -11.14 -14.10
C LEU A 13 7.14 -10.17 -13.49
N GLU A 14 5.90 -10.17 -13.96
CA GLU A 14 4.82 -9.35 -13.37
C GLU A 14 4.55 -9.76 -11.91
N LEU A 15 4.53 -11.06 -11.62
CA LEU A 15 4.37 -11.56 -10.25
C LEU A 15 5.51 -11.09 -9.32
N LEU A 16 6.75 -11.21 -9.79
CA LEU A 16 7.94 -10.78 -9.03
C LEU A 16 7.98 -9.27 -8.85
N ARG A 17 7.56 -8.49 -9.85
CA ARG A 17 7.44 -7.02 -9.75
C ARG A 17 6.40 -6.62 -8.73
N ALA A 18 5.20 -7.20 -8.79
CA ALA A 18 4.14 -6.93 -7.83
C ALA A 18 4.58 -7.29 -6.40
N TYR A 19 5.26 -8.42 -6.23
CA TYR A 19 5.85 -8.79 -4.95
C TYR A 19 6.91 -7.78 -4.47
N GLY A 20 7.82 -7.35 -5.35
CA GLY A 20 8.83 -6.34 -5.04
C GLY A 20 8.22 -4.98 -4.68
N TYR A 21 7.19 -4.54 -5.38
CA TYR A 21 6.40 -3.36 -5.00
C TYR A 21 5.79 -3.51 -3.62
N GLY A 22 5.30 -4.71 -3.31
CA GLY A 22 4.76 -5.05 -2.00
C GLY A 22 5.82 -4.92 -0.91
N LEU A 23 7.03 -5.42 -1.15
CA LEU A 23 8.15 -5.28 -0.23
C LEU A 23 8.48 -3.79 0.02
N CYS A 24 8.63 -2.99 -1.04
CA CYS A 24 8.93 -1.56 -0.90
C CYS A 24 7.82 -0.80 -0.15
N MET A 25 6.56 -1.09 -0.49
CA MET A 25 5.40 -0.46 0.15
C MET A 25 5.28 -0.85 1.62
N GLY A 26 5.45 -2.14 1.94
CA GLY A 26 5.41 -2.63 3.33
C GLY A 26 6.57 -2.11 4.18
N ALA A 27 7.77 -1.94 3.61
CA ALA A 27 8.90 -1.33 4.29
C ALA A 27 8.63 0.14 4.62
N ALA A 28 8.02 0.87 3.68
CA ALA A 28 7.60 2.25 3.91
C ALA A 28 6.55 2.35 5.00
N ASP A 29 5.51 1.52 4.97
CA ASP A 29 4.43 1.57 5.98
C ASP A 29 4.88 1.13 7.38
N ALA A 30 5.97 0.34 7.48
CA ALA A 30 6.56 -0.03 8.77
C ALA A 30 7.36 1.10 9.43
N LEU A 31 7.73 2.15 8.69
CA LEU A 31 8.52 3.28 9.19
C LEU A 31 7.63 4.51 9.44
N PRO A 32 7.67 5.12 10.65
CA PRO A 32 6.85 6.28 10.95
C PRO A 32 7.24 7.47 10.07
N GLY A 33 6.24 8.12 9.49
CA GLY A 33 6.42 9.29 8.61
C GLY A 33 6.68 8.96 7.14
N VAL A 34 6.74 7.68 6.75
CA VAL A 34 6.81 7.24 5.34
C VAL A 34 5.45 6.62 4.96
N SER A 35 4.93 6.96 3.77
CA SER A 35 3.67 6.42 3.27
C SER A 35 3.90 5.47 2.10
N GLY A 36 3.40 4.23 2.21
CA GLY A 36 3.39 3.24 1.14
C GLY A 36 2.60 3.70 -0.09
N GLY A 37 1.55 4.52 0.11
CA GLY A 37 0.82 5.15 -1.00
C GLY A 37 1.69 6.11 -1.83
N THR A 38 2.57 6.87 -1.17
CA THR A 38 3.56 7.71 -1.86
C THR A 38 4.60 6.87 -2.60
N VAL A 39 5.06 5.76 -2.01
CA VAL A 39 5.93 4.80 -2.71
C VAL A 39 5.26 4.24 -3.96
N ALA A 40 3.97 3.90 -3.86
CA ALA A 40 3.19 3.44 -5.01
C ALA A 40 3.05 4.50 -6.12
N LEU A 41 2.94 5.79 -5.76
CA LEU A 41 2.93 6.90 -6.71
C LEU A 41 4.30 7.06 -7.40
N LEU A 42 5.37 7.07 -6.61
CA LEU A 42 6.74 7.22 -7.11
C LEU A 42 7.15 6.07 -8.03
N LEU A 43 6.71 4.84 -7.71
CA LEU A 43 6.96 3.65 -8.53
C LEU A 43 5.95 3.48 -9.68
N GLY A 44 5.00 4.41 -9.83
CA GLY A 44 4.08 4.49 -10.96
C GLY A 44 2.95 3.45 -10.98
N PHE A 45 2.77 2.67 -9.91
CA PHE A 45 1.72 1.64 -9.85
C PHE A 45 0.48 2.06 -9.03
N TYR A 46 0.46 3.28 -8.46
CA TYR A 46 -0.66 3.77 -7.65
C TYR A 46 -2.01 3.69 -8.35
N GLY A 47 -2.09 4.09 -9.63
CA GLY A 47 -3.34 4.02 -10.39
C GLY A 47 -3.89 2.59 -10.51
N ARG A 48 -3.00 1.63 -10.77
CA ARG A 48 -3.33 0.19 -10.81
C ARG A 48 -3.79 -0.30 -9.44
N LEU A 49 -3.10 0.11 -8.37
CA LEU A 49 -3.47 -0.22 -6.99
C LEU A 49 -4.87 0.28 -6.64
N ILE A 50 -5.17 1.55 -6.88
CA ILE A 50 -6.50 2.12 -6.59
C ILE A 50 -7.58 1.45 -7.43
N ALA A 51 -7.34 1.22 -8.72
CA ALA A 51 -8.29 0.50 -9.58
C ALA A 51 -8.57 -0.92 -9.07
N ALA A 52 -7.53 -1.66 -8.71
CA ALA A 52 -7.65 -3.02 -8.19
C ALA A 52 -8.38 -3.05 -6.83
N VAL A 53 -8.04 -2.16 -5.90
CA VAL A 53 -8.69 -2.07 -4.58
C VAL A 53 -10.16 -1.64 -4.71
N THR A 54 -10.47 -0.68 -5.57
CA THR A 54 -11.87 -0.24 -5.80
C THR A 54 -12.71 -1.31 -6.50
N ALA A 55 -12.09 -2.21 -7.26
CA ALA A 55 -12.76 -3.35 -7.86
C ALA A 55 -13.10 -4.48 -6.87
N LEU A 56 -12.50 -4.49 -5.67
CA LEU A 56 -12.80 -5.44 -4.59
C LEU A 56 -14.17 -5.15 -3.95
N THR A 57 -15.23 -5.62 -4.59
CA THR A 57 -16.58 -5.58 -3.99
C THR A 57 -16.90 -6.90 -3.27
N PRO A 58 -17.66 -6.89 -2.16
CA PRO A 58 -18.03 -8.10 -1.43
C PRO A 58 -18.71 -9.15 -2.31
N GLN A 59 -19.56 -8.70 -3.24
CA GLN A 59 -20.29 -9.56 -4.18
C GLN A 59 -19.33 -10.31 -5.09
N ARG A 60 -18.33 -9.61 -5.63
CA ARG A 60 -17.33 -10.24 -6.50
C ARG A 60 -16.35 -11.09 -5.69
N ALA A 61 -15.97 -10.69 -4.47
CA ALA A 61 -15.09 -11.48 -3.61
C ALA A 61 -15.74 -12.84 -3.28
N ILE A 62 -17.04 -12.83 -2.98
CA ILE A 62 -17.84 -14.04 -2.82
C ILE A 62 -17.92 -14.85 -4.12
N ALA A 63 -17.99 -14.21 -5.29
CA ALA A 63 -17.99 -14.90 -6.58
C ALA A 63 -16.65 -15.61 -6.86
N VAL A 64 -15.52 -14.99 -6.53
CA VAL A 64 -14.19 -15.62 -6.60
C VAL A 64 -14.08 -16.80 -5.63
N LEU A 65 -14.51 -16.63 -4.38
CA LEU A 65 -14.49 -17.70 -3.35
C LEU A 65 -15.41 -18.89 -3.71
N ARG A 66 -16.58 -18.62 -4.30
CA ARG A 66 -17.53 -19.65 -4.76
C ARG A 66 -17.15 -20.29 -6.11
N GLY A 67 -16.11 -19.78 -6.76
CA GLY A 67 -15.54 -20.30 -8.00
C GLY A 67 -14.84 -21.65 -7.91
N TYR A 68 -14.74 -22.23 -6.70
CA TYR A 68 -14.14 -23.54 -6.44
C TYR A 68 -14.93 -24.70 -7.10
N HIS A 69 -16.22 -24.52 -7.40
CA HIS A 69 -17.02 -25.51 -8.13
C HIS A 69 -16.77 -25.47 -9.65
N PRO A 70 -16.59 -26.62 -10.32
CA PRO A 70 -16.21 -26.70 -11.74
C PRO A 70 -17.17 -25.95 -12.69
N ASP A 71 -18.47 -25.90 -12.39
CA ASP A 71 -19.48 -25.20 -13.22
C ASP A 71 -19.44 -23.66 -13.14
N ARG A 72 -18.68 -23.08 -12.20
CA ARG A 72 -18.63 -21.61 -11.98
C ARG A 72 -17.27 -20.97 -12.22
N ARG A 73 -16.31 -21.75 -12.74
CA ARG A 73 -14.93 -21.29 -13.04
C ARG A 73 -14.86 -20.13 -14.03
N ALA A 74 -15.76 -20.08 -15.02
CA ALA A 74 -15.80 -18.99 -16.00
C ALA A 74 -16.11 -17.63 -15.35
N ARG A 75 -17.13 -17.57 -14.49
CA ARG A 75 -17.49 -16.34 -13.74
C ARG A 75 -16.43 -15.94 -12.71
N ALA A 76 -15.79 -16.91 -12.09
CA ALA A 76 -14.68 -16.64 -11.17
C ALA A 76 -13.46 -16.05 -11.90
N ARG A 77 -13.11 -16.56 -13.09
CA ARG A 77 -12.00 -16.04 -13.91
C ARG A 77 -12.26 -14.61 -14.41
N GLU A 78 -13.48 -14.30 -14.79
CA GLU A 78 -13.88 -12.94 -15.18
C GLU A 78 -13.79 -11.97 -13.99
N SER A 79 -14.28 -12.36 -12.81
CA SER A 79 -14.12 -11.58 -11.57
C SER A 79 -12.66 -11.43 -11.13
N LEU A 80 -11.80 -12.42 -11.40
CA LEU A 80 -10.36 -12.36 -11.11
C LEU A 80 -9.62 -11.33 -11.98
N LEU A 81 -10.00 -11.23 -13.26
CA LEU A 81 -9.45 -10.22 -14.18
C LEU A 81 -9.94 -8.82 -13.83
N GLU A 82 -11.21 -8.68 -13.43
CA GLU A 82 -11.76 -7.39 -13.01
C GLU A 82 -11.14 -6.85 -11.71
N MET A 83 -10.68 -7.72 -10.82
CA MET A 83 -10.06 -7.35 -9.54
C MET A 83 -8.55 -7.20 -9.58
N ASP A 84 -7.90 -7.60 -10.69
CA ASP A 84 -6.45 -7.72 -10.78
C ASP A 84 -5.82 -8.44 -9.56
N LEU A 85 -6.40 -9.57 -9.15
CA LEU A 85 -5.87 -10.34 -8.01
C LEU A 85 -4.44 -10.86 -8.28
N GLN A 86 -4.06 -10.95 -9.55
CA GLN A 86 -2.71 -11.33 -9.99
C GLN A 86 -1.68 -10.26 -9.60
N PHE A 87 -2.10 -9.01 -9.41
CA PHE A 87 -1.31 -7.94 -8.83
C PHE A 87 -1.46 -7.87 -7.31
N LEU A 88 -2.70 -7.85 -6.81
CA LEU A 88 -2.98 -7.60 -5.40
C LEU A 88 -2.44 -8.68 -4.46
N VAL A 89 -2.53 -9.95 -4.85
CA VAL A 89 -2.06 -11.06 -4.01
C VAL A 89 -0.54 -11.01 -3.78
N PRO A 90 0.33 -11.03 -4.81
CA PRO A 90 1.77 -10.91 -4.61
C PRO A 90 2.17 -9.57 -3.98
N LEU A 91 1.51 -8.46 -4.31
CA LEU A 91 1.71 -7.18 -3.63
C LEU A 91 1.46 -7.30 -2.12
N GLY A 92 0.30 -7.81 -1.72
CA GLY A 92 -0.07 -8.00 -0.31
C GLY A 92 0.87 -8.97 0.41
N VAL A 93 1.26 -10.07 -0.23
CA VAL A 93 2.25 -11.02 0.32
C VAL A 93 3.60 -10.33 0.52
N GLY A 94 4.05 -9.51 -0.43
CA GLY A 94 5.25 -8.69 -0.29
C GLY A 94 5.16 -7.72 0.89
N MET A 95 4.03 -7.02 1.03
CA MET A 95 3.79 -6.09 2.14
C MET A 95 3.89 -6.79 3.49
N VAL A 96 3.16 -7.90 3.67
CA VAL A 96 3.19 -8.68 4.91
C VAL A 96 4.59 -9.22 5.19
N THR A 97 5.28 -9.75 4.18
CA THR A 97 6.66 -10.23 4.34
C THR A 97 7.56 -9.10 4.84
N SER A 98 7.47 -7.92 4.22
CA SER A 98 8.28 -6.77 4.63
C SER A 98 7.95 -6.29 6.03
N VAL A 99 6.68 -6.19 6.40
CA VAL A 99 6.28 -5.73 7.74
C VAL A 99 6.84 -6.68 8.81
N VAL A 100 6.74 -8.00 8.59
CA VAL A 100 7.29 -8.98 9.54
C VAL A 100 8.81 -8.85 9.66
N LEU A 101 9.53 -8.73 8.54
CA LEU A 101 10.99 -8.58 8.55
C LEU A 101 11.45 -7.26 9.19
N ILE A 102 10.77 -6.15 8.88
CA ILE A 102 11.12 -4.83 9.40
C ILE A 102 10.75 -4.72 10.88
N ALA A 103 9.66 -5.34 11.33
CA ALA A 103 9.24 -5.32 12.73
C ALA A 103 10.35 -5.83 13.66
N ASP A 104 10.98 -6.95 13.33
CA ASP A 104 12.08 -7.51 14.12
C ASP A 104 13.31 -6.60 14.12
N ILE A 105 13.66 -6.03 12.96
CA ILE A 105 14.81 -5.10 12.83
C ILE A 105 14.57 -3.84 13.66
N VAL A 106 13.39 -3.23 13.53
CA VAL A 106 13.02 -2.02 14.27
C VAL A 106 12.99 -2.29 15.77
N SER A 107 12.43 -3.42 16.20
CA SER A 107 12.42 -3.81 17.62
C SER A 107 13.83 -3.98 18.16
N SER A 108 14.70 -4.72 17.45
CA SER A 108 16.08 -4.95 17.86
C SER A 108 16.89 -3.66 17.92
N LEU A 109 16.69 -2.75 16.97
CA LEU A 109 17.40 -1.49 16.91
C LEU A 109 16.86 -0.47 17.93
N ALA A 110 15.56 -0.53 18.26
CA ALA A 110 14.97 0.25 19.34
C ALA A 110 15.49 -0.19 20.73
N GLU A 111 15.75 -1.49 20.93
CA GLU A 111 16.34 -2.00 22.17
C GLU A 111 17.84 -1.70 22.30
N SER A 112 18.60 -1.91 21.22
CA SER A 112 20.06 -1.74 21.23
C SER A 112 20.51 -0.29 21.11
N HIS A 113 19.77 0.54 20.38
CA HIS A 113 20.12 1.94 20.07
C HIS A 113 18.91 2.90 20.20
N PRO A 114 18.23 2.96 21.37
CA PRO A 114 16.98 3.69 21.54
C PRO A 114 17.10 5.18 21.19
N VAL A 115 18.15 5.86 21.66
CA VAL A 115 18.33 7.30 21.45
C VAL A 115 18.50 7.62 19.96
N ALA A 116 19.29 6.82 19.22
CA ALA A 116 19.49 7.02 17.80
C ALA A 116 18.19 6.73 17.02
N MET A 117 17.47 5.67 17.38
CA MET A 117 16.22 5.29 16.73
C MET A 117 15.13 6.35 16.91
N PHE A 118 14.84 6.73 18.16
CA PHE A 118 13.82 7.76 18.44
C PHE A 118 14.25 9.12 17.87
N GLY A 119 15.52 9.49 18.00
CA GLY A 119 16.05 10.73 17.41
C GLY A 119 15.88 10.78 15.89
N PHE A 120 16.16 9.67 15.20
CA PHE A 120 15.97 9.55 13.75
C PHE A 120 14.49 9.73 13.36
N PHE A 121 13.57 9.00 13.99
CA PHE A 121 12.15 9.09 13.65
C PHE A 121 11.51 10.41 14.03
N THR A 122 11.83 10.96 15.21
CA THR A 122 11.38 12.30 15.60
C THR A 122 11.92 13.34 14.61
N GLY A 123 13.17 13.22 14.17
CA GLY A 123 13.75 14.08 13.13
C GLY A 123 13.00 13.99 11.80
N LEU A 124 12.66 12.77 11.35
CA LEU A 124 11.90 12.53 10.11
C LEU A 124 10.49 13.12 10.18
N ILE A 125 9.78 12.90 11.30
CA ILE A 125 8.45 13.47 11.55
C ILE A 125 8.50 15.00 11.56
N ALA A 126 9.48 15.58 12.26
CA ALA A 126 9.67 17.03 12.32
C ALA A 126 9.99 17.62 10.94
N ALA A 127 10.87 16.98 10.17
CA ALA A 127 11.20 17.40 8.81
C ALA A 127 9.97 17.38 7.89
N SER A 128 9.15 16.33 7.99
CA SER A 128 7.88 16.21 7.25
C SER A 128 6.90 17.32 7.63
N ALA A 129 6.72 17.59 8.93
CA ALA A 129 5.85 18.65 9.43
C ALA A 129 6.32 20.05 8.95
N ILE A 130 7.63 20.32 8.98
CA ILE A 130 8.21 21.58 8.46
C ILE A 130 7.99 21.70 6.95
N ALA A 131 8.22 20.63 6.18
CA ALA A 131 8.02 20.63 4.74
C ALA A 131 6.56 20.87 4.36
N LEU A 132 5.63 20.24 5.09
CA LEU A 132 4.20 20.45 4.92
C LEU A 132 3.81 21.90 5.28
N GLY A 133 4.28 22.41 6.43
CA GLY A 133 4.00 23.78 6.87
C GLY A 133 4.47 24.85 5.89
N ARG A 134 5.59 24.62 5.18
CA ARG A 134 6.07 25.51 4.11
C ARG A 134 5.26 25.43 2.82
N SER A 135 4.52 24.33 2.62
CA SER A 135 3.66 24.11 1.45
C SER A 135 2.25 24.65 1.65
N LEU A 136 1.88 25.03 2.88
CA LEU A 136 0.57 25.58 3.21
C LEU A 136 0.57 27.11 3.08
N GLU A 137 -0.26 27.64 2.17
CA GLU A 137 -0.54 29.07 2.10
C GLU A 137 -1.65 29.44 3.10
N PHE A 138 -1.28 30.08 4.21
CA PHE A 138 -2.24 30.58 5.20
C PHE A 138 -2.92 31.86 4.70
N ALA A 139 -3.79 31.71 3.70
CA ALA A 139 -4.48 32.82 3.06
C ALA A 139 -5.58 33.49 3.93
N SER A 140 -5.97 32.87 5.05
CA SER A 140 -7.06 33.36 5.92
C SER A 140 -6.79 33.07 7.41
N PRO A 141 -7.20 33.96 8.33
CA PRO A 141 -7.16 33.72 9.78
C PRO A 141 -7.91 32.45 10.21
N ALA A 142 -8.94 32.05 9.46
CA ALA A 142 -9.70 30.83 9.72
C ALA A 142 -8.85 29.56 9.51
N HIS A 143 -7.95 29.55 8.52
CA HIS A 143 -7.03 28.42 8.29
C HIS A 143 -6.01 28.30 9.43
N VAL A 144 -5.52 29.43 9.93
CA VAL A 144 -4.63 29.45 11.11
C VAL A 144 -5.36 28.95 12.35
N GLY A 145 -6.59 29.41 12.58
CA GLY A 145 -7.42 28.93 13.69
C GLY A 145 -7.68 27.42 13.62
N ALA A 146 -8.04 26.90 12.44
CA ALA A 146 -8.25 25.46 12.24
C ALA A 146 -6.97 24.65 12.46
N ALA A 147 -5.80 25.13 11.99
CA ALA A 147 -4.52 24.48 12.20
C ALA A 147 -4.15 24.43 13.69
N VAL A 148 -4.36 25.53 14.43
CA VAL A 148 -4.11 25.59 15.88
C VAL A 148 -5.03 24.62 16.61
N VAL A 149 -6.34 24.64 16.32
CA VAL A 149 -7.30 23.71 16.95
C VAL A 149 -6.93 22.26 16.67
N GLY A 150 -6.60 21.93 15.42
CA GLY A 150 -6.16 20.59 15.03
C GLY A 150 -4.90 20.15 15.77
N ALA A 151 -3.90 21.02 15.89
CA ALA A 151 -2.67 20.74 16.63
C ALA A 151 -2.93 20.53 18.14
N THR A 152 -3.80 21.35 18.75
CA THR A 152 -4.16 21.21 20.17
C THR A 152 -4.97 19.95 20.46
N LEU A 153 -5.79 19.48 19.52
CA LEU A 153 -6.55 18.23 19.69
C LEU A 153 -5.69 16.97 19.48
N ALA A 154 -4.59 17.08 18.74
CA ALA A 154 -3.69 15.97 18.43
C ALA A 154 -2.60 15.74 19.49
N LEU A 155 -2.31 16.76 20.32
CA LEU A 155 -1.40 16.72 21.47
C LEU A 155 -2.09 16.13 22.70
#